data_AF-A0A800JDL8-F1
#
_entry.id   AF-A0A800JDL8-F1
#
_cell.length_a   1.000
_cell.length_b   1.000
_cell.length_c   1.000
_cell.angle_alpha   90.00
_cell.angle_beta   90.00
_cell.angle_gamma   90.00
#
_symmetry.space_group_name_H-M   'P 1'
#
loop_
_entity.id
_entity.type
_entity.pdbx_description
1 polymer ?
#
loop_
_entity_poly.entity_id
_entity_poly.type
_entity_poly.pdbx_seq_one_letter_code
_entity_poly.pdbx_strand_id
1 'polypeptide(L)'
;MSKESADITERIVKLKPDWVLFSASAFETPELCLNLLQEVQNISRKNLRFVLAIDEINPGLTILLKLQPVFELVNKMQFKISDPDLLLTHHIRSFPRIRLGNDFRTLDYTDNSGTLVRQSPSEVPLNTLIPFKNIQKIETRKAGTAPEKWLNNFLLERDSVAHPDQVVGILRETKGCYLFPGIPFNSILSLKIDKTKIEHVIRLDECSTKNPPFKRFIENMEQEHRLWLSADKERAKRASVHIHCTGKYPIINTLMQKLLKEIGYNNFKLITEINNEELKQKKPDIYLKLNNFPADKIRQKHIDWSKDLNQILEPLNHFIYLSDLRMGNISVALPIHKIEFEEFRDKLLKEIKDAETKNQQAQSDQMLHTQERNILKKITPFSRKLLESLSASRTWESAVELASKIKQPRAILFCKNENVAAELNLSLTEVPRKLWINPFKFQHAEDLTQLNSKMTHSYLKPGTIIISASARTHLENLCRKALLESKQAETVLHEQKLHIKKIKANLELLQNKKNKSAFRWLHVSLKQLLYRDRHLFQIPQGKTE
;
A
#
# COMPACT_ATOMS: atom_id res chain seq x y z
N MET A 1 -9.52 -3.28 -49.74
CA MET A 1 -8.43 -2.81 -48.87
C MET A 1 -8.40 -1.30 -48.92
N SER A 2 -8.68 -0.61 -47.82
CA SER A 2 -8.55 0.85 -47.75
C SER A 2 -7.07 1.23 -47.62
N LYS A 3 -6.68 2.41 -48.13
CA LYS A 3 -5.32 2.98 -48.01
C LYS A 3 -4.85 3.07 -46.55
N GLU A 4 -5.80 3.20 -45.62
CA GLU A 4 -5.61 3.35 -44.18
C GLU A 4 -5.20 2.02 -43.49
N SER A 5 -5.75 0.88 -43.92
CA SER A 5 -5.34 -0.44 -43.40
C SER A 5 -3.88 -0.75 -43.70
N ALA A 6 -3.41 -0.41 -44.91
CA ALA A 6 -2.03 -0.64 -45.32
C ALA A 6 -1.05 0.23 -44.50
N ASP A 7 -1.42 1.49 -44.21
CA ASP A 7 -0.63 2.39 -43.36
C ASP A 7 -0.52 1.87 -41.92
N ILE A 8 -1.62 1.36 -41.35
CA ILE A 8 -1.63 0.76 -40.01
C ILE A 8 -0.72 -0.48 -39.95
N THR A 9 -0.84 -1.38 -40.92
CA THR A 9 0.02 -2.58 -41.00
C THR A 9 1.50 -2.20 -41.05
N GLU A 10 1.87 -1.26 -41.92
CA GLU A 10 3.26 -0.81 -42.05
C GLU A 10 3.79 -0.20 -40.75
N ARG A 11 2.98 0.63 -40.09
CA ARG A 11 3.31 1.23 -38.79
C ARG A 11 3.53 0.16 -37.71
N ILE A 12 2.66 -0.84 -37.62
CA ILE A 12 2.79 -1.93 -36.64
C ILE A 12 4.06 -2.75 -36.91
N VAL A 13 4.29 -3.16 -38.16
CA VAL A 13 5.47 -3.96 -38.53
C VAL A 13 6.76 -3.21 -38.25
N LYS A 14 6.80 -1.89 -38.51
CA LYS A 14 7.97 -1.04 -38.25
C LYS A 14 8.38 -1.01 -36.78
N LEU A 15 7.43 -1.17 -35.85
CA LEU A 15 7.69 -1.25 -34.40
C LEU A 15 8.34 -2.58 -33.99
N LYS A 16 8.33 -3.60 -34.85
CA LYS A 16 8.84 -4.95 -34.59
C LYS A 16 8.32 -5.54 -33.27
N PRO A 17 6.99 -5.56 -33.04
CA PRO A 17 6.43 -6.06 -31.80
C PRO A 17 6.72 -7.55 -31.61
N ASP A 18 6.76 -8.00 -30.36
CA ASP A 18 6.68 -9.43 -30.01
C ASP A 18 5.22 -9.83 -29.70
N TRP A 19 4.43 -8.87 -29.19
CA TRP A 19 3.03 -9.00 -28.82
C TRP A 19 2.18 -7.91 -29.44
N VAL A 20 0.97 -8.25 -29.89
CA VAL A 20 -0.03 -7.30 -30.39
C VAL A 20 -1.31 -7.47 -29.58
N LEU A 21 -1.62 -6.47 -28.76
CA LEU A 21 -2.89 -6.36 -28.04
C LEU A 21 -3.89 -5.62 -28.91
N PHE A 22 -5.10 -6.16 -29.06
CA PHE A 22 -6.15 -5.55 -29.87
C PHE A 22 -7.53 -5.81 -29.25
N SER A 23 -8.50 -4.95 -29.60
CA SER A 23 -9.91 -5.18 -29.34
C SER A 23 -10.63 -5.40 -30.67
N ALA A 24 -11.47 -6.44 -30.74
CA ALA A 24 -12.26 -6.72 -31.93
C ALA A 24 -13.36 -5.67 -32.16
N SER A 25 -13.83 -4.99 -31.12
CA SER A 25 -14.84 -3.93 -31.22
C SER A 25 -14.30 -2.65 -31.88
N ALA A 26 -12.99 -2.52 -32.02
CA ALA A 26 -12.36 -1.39 -32.73
C ALA A 26 -12.49 -1.48 -34.26
N PHE A 27 -13.06 -2.56 -34.79
CA PHE A 27 -13.20 -2.80 -36.23
C PHE A 27 -14.68 -2.81 -36.63
N GLU A 28 -14.99 -2.25 -37.80
CA GLU A 28 -16.35 -2.23 -38.34
C GLU A 28 -16.89 -3.63 -38.64
N THR A 29 -16.02 -4.53 -39.09
CA THR A 29 -16.36 -5.91 -39.42
C THR A 29 -15.30 -6.89 -38.88
N PRO A 30 -15.71 -8.11 -38.50
CA PRO A 30 -14.77 -9.12 -38.03
C PRO A 30 -13.75 -9.54 -39.09
N GLU A 31 -14.13 -9.51 -40.37
CA GLU A 31 -13.25 -9.84 -41.50
C GLU A 31 -12.10 -8.83 -41.64
N LEU A 32 -12.37 -7.53 -41.44
CA LEU A 32 -11.33 -6.50 -41.44
C LEU A 32 -10.31 -6.73 -40.33
N CYS A 33 -10.78 -7.08 -39.13
CA CYS A 33 -9.90 -7.42 -38.01
C CYS A 33 -9.01 -8.61 -38.36
N LEU A 34 -9.59 -9.70 -38.86
CA LEU A 34 -8.83 -10.91 -39.20
C LEU A 34 -7.81 -10.66 -40.31
N ASN A 35 -8.21 -9.93 -41.36
CA ASN A 35 -7.32 -9.59 -42.48
C ASN A 35 -6.11 -8.77 -42.00
N LEU A 36 -6.32 -7.77 -41.13
CA LEU A 36 -5.22 -6.99 -40.56
C LEU A 36 -4.25 -7.87 -39.76
N LEU A 37 -4.77 -8.75 -38.88
CA LEU A 37 -3.94 -9.63 -38.06
C LEU A 37 -3.13 -10.59 -38.94
N GLN A 38 -3.74 -11.15 -39.99
CA GLN A 38 -3.06 -12.02 -40.95
C GLN A 38 -1.98 -11.28 -41.74
N GLU A 39 -2.27 -10.05 -42.19
CA GLU A 39 -1.31 -9.23 -42.93
C GLU A 39 -0.10 -8.86 -42.07
N VAL A 40 -0.35 -8.39 -40.84
CA VAL A 40 0.69 -8.09 -39.85
C VAL A 40 1.54 -9.33 -39.54
N GLN A 41 0.92 -10.51 -39.40
CA GLN A 41 1.64 -11.78 -39.23
C GLN A 41 2.50 -12.14 -40.44
N ASN A 42 1.99 -11.96 -41.66
CA ASN A 42 2.67 -12.36 -42.89
C ASN A 42 3.86 -11.45 -43.24
N ILE A 43 3.76 -10.16 -42.95
CA ILE A 43 4.82 -9.18 -43.24
C ILE A 43 5.88 -9.17 -42.11
N SER A 44 5.49 -9.52 -40.88
CA SER A 44 6.42 -9.59 -39.76
C SER A 44 7.48 -10.67 -39.96
N ARG A 45 8.74 -10.31 -39.70
CA ARG A 45 9.87 -11.26 -39.70
C ARG A 45 9.90 -12.18 -38.48
N LYS A 46 9.05 -11.92 -37.48
CA LYS A 46 8.93 -12.68 -36.24
C LYS A 46 7.53 -13.27 -36.13
N ASN A 47 7.43 -14.42 -35.47
CA ASN A 47 6.14 -14.94 -35.02
C ASN A 47 5.54 -13.98 -33.99
N LEU A 48 4.50 -13.25 -34.39
CA LEU A 48 3.77 -12.37 -33.49
C LEU A 48 2.79 -13.17 -32.63
N ARG A 49 2.60 -12.71 -31.40
CA ARG A 49 1.58 -13.25 -30.51
C ARG A 49 0.44 -12.25 -30.36
N PHE A 50 -0.77 -12.70 -30.67
CA PHE A 50 -1.97 -11.88 -30.58
C PHE A 50 -2.67 -12.07 -29.24
N VAL A 51 -3.07 -10.96 -28.63
CA VAL A 51 -3.82 -10.93 -27.36
C VAL A 51 -5.09 -10.13 -27.59
N LEU A 52 -6.23 -10.79 -27.39
CA LEU A 52 -7.52 -10.16 -27.49
C LEU A 52 -7.89 -9.56 -26.13
N ALA A 53 -8.07 -8.25 -26.09
CA ALA A 53 -8.57 -7.52 -24.94
C ALA A 53 -10.06 -7.21 -25.12
N ILE A 54 -10.89 -7.57 -24.14
CA ILE A 54 -12.32 -7.30 -24.15
C ILE A 54 -12.74 -6.59 -22.86
N ASP A 55 -13.69 -5.66 -22.97
CA ASP A 55 -14.30 -5.00 -21.81
C ASP A 55 -15.36 -5.91 -21.16
N GLU A 56 -16.29 -6.43 -21.97
CA GLU A 56 -17.33 -7.37 -21.57
C GLU A 56 -17.38 -8.56 -22.55
N ILE A 57 -17.83 -9.73 -22.10
CA ILE A 57 -17.94 -10.94 -22.95
C ILE A 57 -18.88 -10.67 -24.13
N ASN A 58 -20.05 -10.10 -23.85
CA ASN A 58 -20.97 -9.49 -24.81
C ASN A 58 -20.89 -7.98 -24.56
N PRO A 59 -20.46 -7.11 -25.49
CA PRO A 59 -20.33 -7.25 -26.95
C PRO A 59 -18.93 -7.63 -27.48
N GLY A 60 -17.93 -7.82 -26.60
CA GLY A 60 -16.51 -7.92 -26.99
C GLY A 60 -16.14 -9.13 -27.84
N LEU A 61 -16.84 -10.26 -27.68
CA LEU A 61 -16.61 -11.47 -28.48
C LEU A 61 -17.63 -11.68 -29.59
N THR A 62 -18.82 -11.07 -29.49
CA THR A 62 -19.95 -11.31 -30.40
C THR A 62 -19.57 -11.11 -31.87
N ILE A 63 -18.74 -10.12 -32.16
CA ILE A 63 -18.24 -9.83 -33.51
C ILE A 63 -17.36 -10.97 -34.03
N LEU A 64 -16.44 -11.49 -33.19
CA LEU A 64 -15.54 -12.59 -33.58
C LEU A 64 -16.26 -13.94 -33.69
N LEU A 65 -17.30 -14.18 -32.90
CA LEU A 65 -18.05 -15.44 -32.93
C LEU A 65 -18.72 -15.71 -34.30
N LYS A 66 -19.01 -14.65 -35.07
CA LYS A 66 -19.49 -14.77 -36.47
C LYS A 66 -18.50 -15.51 -37.38
N LEU A 67 -17.20 -15.47 -37.05
CA LEU A 67 -16.15 -16.17 -37.79
C LEU A 67 -15.99 -17.64 -37.37
N GLN A 68 -16.87 -18.16 -36.51
CA GLN A 68 -16.82 -19.53 -35.96
C GLN A 68 -15.44 -19.93 -35.38
N PRO A 69 -14.87 -19.14 -34.46
CA PRO A 69 -13.61 -19.45 -33.80
C PRO A 69 -13.63 -20.83 -33.12
N VAL A 70 -12.49 -21.49 -33.17
CA VAL A 70 -12.21 -22.67 -32.34
C VAL A 70 -11.57 -22.20 -31.04
N PHE A 71 -12.29 -22.38 -29.93
CA PHE A 71 -11.79 -22.12 -28.59
C PHE A 71 -11.05 -23.35 -28.08
N GLU A 72 -9.82 -23.16 -27.62
CA GLU A 72 -9.07 -24.16 -26.89
C GLU A 72 -9.17 -23.87 -25.40
N LEU A 73 -9.55 -24.86 -24.61
CA LEU A 73 -9.63 -24.76 -23.16
C LEU A 73 -8.34 -25.22 -22.48
N VAL A 74 -8.17 -24.89 -21.19
CA VAL A 74 -7.01 -25.31 -20.37
C VAL A 74 -6.85 -26.84 -20.32
N ASN A 75 -7.94 -27.59 -20.46
CA ASN A 75 -7.92 -29.05 -20.53
C ASN A 75 -7.68 -29.60 -21.96
N LYS A 76 -7.31 -28.74 -22.91
CA LYS A 76 -7.05 -29.03 -24.34
C LYS A 76 -8.27 -29.42 -25.17
N MET A 77 -9.48 -29.35 -24.61
CA MET A 77 -10.70 -29.51 -25.42
C MET A 77 -10.84 -28.33 -26.37
N GLN A 78 -11.32 -28.62 -27.58
CA GLN A 78 -11.51 -27.63 -28.64
C GLN A 78 -12.96 -27.61 -29.10
N PHE A 79 -13.56 -26.42 -29.09
CA PHE A 79 -14.96 -26.23 -29.44
C PHE A 79 -15.11 -25.11 -30.45
N LYS A 80 -15.91 -25.33 -31.49
CA LYS A 80 -16.42 -24.22 -32.31
C LYS A 80 -17.56 -23.56 -31.56
N ILE A 81 -17.41 -22.27 -31.28
CA ILE A 81 -18.43 -21.49 -30.59
C ILE A 81 -18.90 -20.40 -31.54
N SER A 82 -20.19 -20.42 -31.85
CA SER A 82 -20.88 -19.42 -32.66
C SER A 82 -21.72 -18.48 -31.79
N ASP A 83 -21.93 -18.85 -30.52
CA ASP A 83 -22.89 -18.21 -29.64
C ASP A 83 -22.25 -17.73 -28.34
N PRO A 84 -22.39 -16.45 -27.99
CA PRO A 84 -21.77 -15.94 -26.78
C PRO A 84 -22.41 -16.48 -25.50
N ASP A 85 -23.68 -16.92 -25.53
CA ASP A 85 -24.36 -17.40 -24.33
C ASP A 85 -23.70 -18.69 -23.80
N LEU A 86 -23.01 -19.44 -24.66
CA LEU A 86 -22.18 -20.58 -24.27
C LEU A 86 -20.99 -20.19 -23.38
N LEU A 87 -20.64 -18.91 -23.26
CA LEU A 87 -19.53 -18.42 -22.44
C LEU A 87 -20.03 -17.81 -21.13
N LEU A 88 -19.56 -18.34 -20.02
CA LEU A 88 -19.97 -17.91 -18.69
C LEU A 88 -19.01 -16.86 -18.12
N THR A 89 -19.59 -15.80 -17.55
CA THR A 89 -18.89 -14.76 -16.79
C THR A 89 -18.46 -15.23 -15.40
N HIS A 90 -19.05 -16.31 -14.88
CA HIS A 90 -18.79 -16.84 -13.55
C HIS A 90 -18.52 -18.34 -13.57
N HIS A 91 -17.86 -18.85 -12.54
CA HIS A 91 -17.63 -20.28 -12.38
C HIS A 91 -18.85 -20.95 -11.74
N ILE A 92 -19.38 -21.97 -12.40
CA ILE A 92 -20.40 -22.86 -11.82
C ILE A 92 -19.71 -23.94 -10.98
N ARG A 93 -19.87 -23.88 -9.65
CA ARG A 93 -19.12 -24.74 -8.70
C ARG A 93 -19.41 -26.23 -8.85
N SER A 94 -20.63 -26.59 -9.26
CA SER A 94 -21.02 -27.96 -9.52
C SER A 94 -22.19 -27.99 -10.50
N PHE A 95 -21.96 -28.55 -11.69
CA PHE A 95 -23.04 -28.95 -12.58
C PHE A 95 -22.94 -30.47 -12.78
N PRO A 96 -23.98 -31.26 -12.44
CA PRO A 96 -23.93 -32.70 -12.59
C PRO A 96 -23.77 -33.08 -14.07
N ARG A 97 -22.98 -34.12 -14.34
CA ARG A 97 -22.81 -34.62 -15.71
C ARG A 97 -24.04 -35.44 -16.12
N ILE A 98 -25.07 -34.76 -16.63
CA ILE A 98 -26.35 -35.38 -16.99
C ILE A 98 -26.28 -35.88 -18.44
N ARG A 99 -26.30 -37.19 -18.63
CA ARG A 99 -26.28 -37.84 -19.96
C ARG A 99 -27.69 -37.87 -20.56
N LEU A 100 -27.81 -37.49 -21.84
CA LEU A 100 -29.09 -37.48 -22.57
C LEU A 100 -29.48 -38.84 -23.18
N GLY A 101 -28.59 -39.84 -23.14
CA GLY A 101 -28.89 -41.22 -23.53
C GLY A 101 -29.64 -41.37 -24.85
N ASN A 102 -30.74 -42.14 -24.82
CA ASN A 102 -31.72 -42.29 -25.91
C ASN A 102 -33.01 -41.48 -25.63
N ASP A 103 -32.92 -40.44 -24.81
CA ASP A 103 -34.07 -39.65 -24.35
C ASP A 103 -34.64 -38.78 -25.48
N PHE A 104 -33.86 -38.55 -26.53
CA PHE A 104 -34.32 -38.00 -27.82
C PHE A 104 -33.88 -38.90 -28.98
N ARG A 105 -34.70 -38.94 -30.03
CA ARG A 105 -34.43 -39.61 -31.32
C ARG A 105 -33.72 -38.66 -32.28
N THR A 106 -34.24 -37.45 -32.44
CA THR A 106 -33.65 -36.40 -33.28
C THR A 106 -33.80 -35.02 -32.65
N LEU A 107 -32.84 -34.15 -32.95
CA LEU A 107 -32.87 -32.72 -32.63
C LEU A 107 -32.93 -31.92 -33.92
N ASP A 108 -33.87 -30.97 -33.98
CA ASP A 108 -33.90 -29.95 -35.03
C ASP A 108 -33.28 -28.69 -34.44
N TYR A 109 -32.12 -28.28 -34.95
CA TYR A 109 -31.41 -27.11 -34.45
C TYR A 109 -30.67 -26.36 -35.56
N THR A 110 -30.46 -25.07 -35.35
CA THR A 110 -29.61 -24.26 -36.23
C THR A 110 -28.14 -24.51 -35.88
N ASP A 111 -27.38 -25.08 -36.80
CA ASP A 111 -25.96 -25.35 -36.60
C ASP A 111 -25.12 -24.05 -36.62
N ASN A 112 -23.80 -24.19 -36.42
CA ASN A 112 -22.89 -23.05 -36.40
C ASN A 112 -22.86 -22.26 -37.72
N SER A 113 -23.26 -22.87 -38.85
CA SER A 113 -23.33 -22.23 -40.16
C SER A 113 -24.62 -21.44 -40.39
N GLY A 114 -25.57 -21.50 -39.45
CA GLY A 114 -26.90 -20.91 -39.63
C GLY A 114 -27.87 -21.83 -40.37
N THR A 115 -27.49 -23.09 -40.62
CA THR A 115 -28.32 -24.05 -41.36
C THR A 115 -29.17 -24.87 -40.38
N LEU A 116 -30.46 -25.03 -40.68
CA LEU A 116 -31.33 -25.91 -39.91
C LEU A 116 -30.98 -27.38 -40.23
N VAL A 117 -30.57 -28.13 -39.22
CA VAL A 117 -30.22 -29.54 -39.33
C VAL A 117 -31.08 -30.39 -38.41
N ARG A 118 -31.45 -31.59 -38.89
CA ARG A 118 -32.10 -32.64 -38.13
C ARG A 118 -31.12 -33.78 -37.94
N GLN A 119 -30.72 -34.07 -36.70
CA GLN A 119 -29.72 -35.10 -36.41
C GLN A 119 -30.10 -35.97 -35.22
N SER A 120 -29.76 -37.26 -35.31
CA SER A 120 -29.77 -38.17 -34.15
C SER A 120 -28.56 -37.93 -33.24
N PRO A 121 -28.58 -38.36 -31.95
CA PRO A 121 -27.45 -38.13 -31.03
C PRO A 121 -26.10 -38.65 -31.56
N SER A 122 -26.11 -39.74 -32.34
CA SER A 122 -24.91 -40.32 -32.96
C SER A 122 -24.40 -39.55 -34.17
N GLU A 123 -25.28 -38.86 -34.90
CA GLU A 123 -24.96 -38.04 -36.08
C GLU A 123 -24.36 -36.68 -35.71
N VAL A 124 -24.62 -36.19 -34.49
CA VAL A 124 -23.98 -34.96 -33.99
C VAL A 124 -22.46 -35.19 -33.95
N PRO A 125 -21.65 -34.33 -34.61
CA PRO A 125 -20.20 -34.46 -34.61
C PRO A 125 -19.60 -34.36 -33.20
N LEU A 126 -18.50 -35.06 -32.97
CA LEU A 126 -17.78 -34.98 -31.69
C LEU A 126 -17.29 -33.56 -31.40
N ASN A 127 -17.31 -33.18 -30.11
CA ASN A 127 -16.94 -31.84 -29.62
C ASN A 127 -17.80 -30.72 -30.21
N THR A 128 -19.07 -31.01 -30.51
CA THR A 128 -20.05 -30.00 -30.89
C THR A 128 -20.76 -29.50 -29.63
N LEU A 129 -20.82 -28.18 -29.49
CA LEU A 129 -21.67 -27.48 -28.53
C LEU A 129 -22.85 -26.89 -29.27
N ILE A 130 -24.06 -27.30 -28.89
CA ILE A 130 -25.31 -26.81 -29.44
C ILE A 130 -25.93 -25.86 -28.42
N PRO A 131 -26.01 -24.55 -28.67
CA PRO A 131 -26.73 -23.62 -27.80
C PRO A 131 -28.18 -24.06 -27.66
N PHE A 132 -28.71 -24.06 -26.43
CA PHE A 132 -30.05 -24.56 -26.19
C PHE A 132 -31.10 -23.74 -26.95
N LYS A 133 -30.91 -22.42 -27.04
CA LYS A 133 -31.77 -21.51 -27.81
C LYS A 133 -31.78 -21.76 -29.32
N ASN A 134 -30.77 -22.46 -29.86
CA ASN A 134 -30.72 -22.81 -31.28
C ASN A 134 -31.54 -24.07 -31.59
N ILE A 135 -32.00 -24.80 -30.56
CA ILE A 135 -32.82 -26.00 -30.72
C ILE A 135 -34.26 -25.54 -30.91
N GLN A 136 -34.89 -25.98 -32.01
CA GLN A 136 -36.27 -25.63 -32.34
C GLN A 136 -37.24 -26.74 -31.92
N LYS A 137 -36.82 -27.99 -32.05
CA LYS A 137 -37.67 -29.15 -31.75
C LYS A 137 -36.86 -30.34 -31.28
N ILE A 138 -37.40 -31.07 -30.30
CA ILE A 138 -36.82 -32.32 -29.80
C ILE A 138 -37.85 -33.43 -30.00
N GLU A 139 -37.49 -34.45 -30.79
CA GLU A 139 -38.35 -35.62 -31.01
C GLU A 139 -37.98 -36.72 -30.01
N THR A 140 -38.94 -37.09 -29.16
CA THR A 140 -38.80 -38.19 -28.19
C THR A 140 -39.58 -39.42 -28.66
N ARG A 141 -39.56 -40.51 -27.87
CA ARG A 141 -40.36 -41.71 -28.15
C ARG A 141 -41.88 -41.48 -28.06
N LYS A 142 -42.34 -40.43 -27.35
CA LYS A 142 -43.76 -40.20 -27.05
C LYS A 142 -44.39 -39.09 -27.90
N ALA A 143 -43.61 -38.13 -28.42
CA ALA A 143 -43.99 -37.11 -29.43
C ALA A 143 -42.83 -36.10 -29.63
N GLY A 144 -42.98 -35.19 -30.61
CA GLY A 144 -42.17 -33.96 -30.68
C GLY A 144 -42.63 -32.92 -29.66
N THR A 145 -41.72 -32.43 -28.83
CA THR A 145 -42.01 -31.46 -27.77
C THR A 145 -41.18 -30.19 -27.92
N ALA A 146 -41.71 -29.06 -27.44
CA ALA A 146 -40.95 -27.82 -27.33
C ALA A 146 -39.71 -28.05 -26.41
N PRO A 147 -38.52 -27.51 -26.77
CA PRO A 147 -37.27 -27.76 -26.04
C PRO A 147 -37.34 -27.45 -24.55
N GLU A 148 -37.89 -26.29 -24.17
CA GLU A 148 -38.00 -25.87 -22.76
C GLU A 148 -38.88 -26.83 -21.95
N LYS A 149 -40.03 -27.20 -22.51
CA LYS A 149 -40.96 -28.16 -21.88
C LYS A 149 -40.31 -29.54 -21.74
N TRP A 150 -39.52 -29.96 -22.73
CA TRP A 150 -38.76 -31.19 -22.67
C TRP A 150 -37.71 -31.15 -21.56
N LEU A 151 -36.92 -30.08 -21.48
CA LEU A 151 -35.85 -29.95 -20.48
C LEU A 151 -36.41 -29.97 -19.05
N ASN A 152 -37.50 -29.24 -18.81
CA ASN A 152 -38.18 -29.23 -17.52
C ASN A 152 -38.64 -30.63 -17.12
N ASN A 153 -39.36 -31.32 -18.01
CA ASN A 153 -39.83 -32.69 -17.74
C ASN A 153 -38.67 -33.67 -17.53
N PHE A 154 -37.62 -33.55 -18.35
CA PHE A 154 -36.43 -34.41 -18.29
C PHE A 154 -35.67 -34.28 -16.97
N LEU A 155 -35.52 -33.06 -16.45
CA LEU A 155 -34.87 -32.81 -15.16
C LEU A 155 -35.75 -33.26 -13.98
N LEU A 156 -37.07 -33.05 -14.06
CA LEU A 156 -38.04 -33.48 -13.06
C LEU A 156 -38.12 -35.01 -12.94
N GLU A 157 -38.16 -35.74 -14.06
CA GLU A 157 -38.23 -37.21 -14.08
C GLU A 157 -36.99 -37.89 -13.46
N ARG A 158 -35.88 -37.15 -13.34
CA ARG A 158 -34.58 -37.68 -12.89
C ARG A 158 -34.15 -37.19 -11.51
N ASP A 159 -35.01 -36.45 -10.82
CA ASP A 159 -34.70 -35.81 -9.53
C ASP A 159 -33.35 -35.07 -9.58
N SER A 160 -33.13 -34.32 -10.66
CA SER A 160 -31.85 -33.67 -10.91
C SER A 160 -31.70 -32.41 -10.06
N VAL A 161 -30.54 -32.24 -9.44
CA VAL A 161 -30.17 -31.02 -8.68
C VAL A 161 -29.92 -29.81 -9.59
N ALA A 162 -29.87 -30.01 -10.92
CA ALA A 162 -29.67 -28.93 -11.89
C ALA A 162 -31.00 -28.24 -12.24
N HIS A 163 -31.00 -26.91 -12.22
CA HIS A 163 -32.14 -26.13 -12.68
C HIS A 163 -32.09 -25.89 -14.21
N PRO A 164 -33.24 -25.79 -14.89
CA PRO A 164 -33.30 -25.60 -16.35
C PRO A 164 -32.55 -24.36 -16.85
N ASP A 165 -32.52 -23.27 -16.08
CA ASP A 165 -31.81 -22.02 -16.36
C ASP A 165 -30.28 -22.17 -16.32
N GLN A 166 -29.77 -23.20 -15.64
CA GLN A 166 -28.33 -23.53 -15.62
C GLN A 166 -27.87 -24.28 -16.88
N VAL A 167 -28.80 -24.70 -17.75
CA VAL A 167 -28.51 -25.46 -18.96
C VAL A 167 -28.44 -24.50 -20.15
N VAL A 168 -27.23 -24.25 -20.60
CA VAL A 168 -26.96 -23.32 -21.71
C VAL A 168 -26.93 -24.04 -23.06
N GLY A 169 -26.68 -25.35 -23.07
CA GLY A 169 -26.65 -26.12 -24.31
C GLY A 169 -26.53 -27.62 -24.13
N ILE A 170 -26.25 -28.30 -25.25
CA ILE A 170 -25.97 -29.73 -25.34
C ILE A 170 -24.54 -29.91 -25.85
N LEU A 171 -23.75 -30.71 -25.14
CA LEU A 171 -22.40 -31.08 -25.53
C LEU A 171 -22.37 -32.52 -26.06
N ARG A 172 -21.79 -32.72 -27.24
CA ARG A 172 -21.47 -34.04 -27.79
C ARG A 172 -20.03 -34.45 -27.47
N GLU A 173 -19.88 -35.50 -26.66
CA GLU A 173 -18.59 -36.15 -26.37
C GLU A 173 -18.60 -37.60 -26.84
N THR A 174 -17.47 -38.31 -26.84
CA THR A 174 -17.36 -39.71 -27.31
C THR A 174 -18.45 -40.64 -26.79
N LYS A 175 -18.79 -40.55 -25.49
CA LYS A 175 -19.78 -41.42 -24.82
C LYS A 175 -21.25 -41.01 -25.05
N GLY A 176 -21.54 -39.88 -25.68
CA GLY A 176 -22.90 -39.45 -26.02
C GLY A 176 -23.12 -37.94 -25.89
N CYS A 177 -24.38 -37.52 -25.89
CA CYS A 177 -24.77 -36.14 -25.63
C CYS A 177 -25.04 -35.91 -24.14
N TYR A 178 -24.67 -34.73 -23.66
CA TYR A 178 -24.80 -34.31 -22.26
C TYR A 178 -25.39 -32.91 -22.19
N LEU A 179 -26.16 -32.65 -21.12
CA LEU A 179 -26.51 -31.26 -20.80
C LEU A 179 -25.23 -30.51 -20.44
N PHE A 180 -25.14 -29.27 -20.92
CA PHE A 180 -23.95 -28.45 -20.80
C PHE A 180 -24.27 -27.09 -20.19
N PRO A 181 -23.56 -26.69 -19.13
CA PRO A 181 -23.87 -25.46 -18.42
C PRO A 181 -23.18 -24.22 -19.01
N GLY A 182 -22.34 -24.38 -20.03
CA GLY A 182 -21.51 -23.31 -20.58
C GLY A 182 -20.03 -23.48 -20.24
N ILE A 183 -19.17 -22.74 -20.95
CA ILE A 183 -17.72 -22.69 -20.79
C ILE A 183 -17.39 -21.50 -19.88
N PRO A 184 -16.76 -21.72 -18.71
CA PRO A 184 -16.21 -20.64 -17.92
C PRO A 184 -15.16 -19.87 -18.72
N PHE A 185 -15.28 -18.54 -18.80
CA PHE A 185 -14.30 -17.70 -19.49
C PHE A 185 -12.86 -17.95 -18.99
N ASN A 186 -12.71 -18.19 -17.68
CA ASN A 186 -11.43 -18.49 -17.04
C ASN A 186 -10.73 -19.75 -17.58
N SER A 187 -11.50 -20.66 -18.18
CA SER A 187 -11.03 -21.92 -18.75
C SER A 187 -10.55 -21.78 -20.19
N ILE A 188 -10.73 -20.63 -20.84
CA ILE A 188 -10.25 -20.38 -22.20
C ILE A 188 -8.73 -20.22 -22.16
N LEU A 189 -8.02 -21.05 -22.93
CA LEU A 189 -6.59 -20.98 -23.11
C LEU A 189 -6.24 -20.10 -24.32
N SER A 190 -6.80 -20.40 -25.48
CA SER A 190 -6.53 -19.70 -26.74
C SER A 190 -7.75 -19.72 -27.66
N LEU A 191 -7.76 -18.86 -28.68
CA LEU A 191 -8.68 -18.96 -29.82
C LEU A 191 -7.91 -19.17 -31.11
N LYS A 192 -8.55 -19.84 -32.06
CA LYS A 192 -8.09 -19.95 -33.44
C LYS A 192 -9.19 -19.60 -34.42
N ILE A 193 -8.86 -18.71 -35.36
CA ILE A 193 -9.71 -18.34 -36.49
C ILE A 193 -8.90 -18.57 -37.75
N ASP A 194 -9.33 -19.51 -38.59
CA ASP A 194 -8.57 -20.02 -39.74
C ASP A 194 -7.11 -20.36 -39.39
N LYS A 195 -6.15 -19.58 -39.88
CA LYS A 195 -4.71 -19.73 -39.63
C LYS A 195 -4.20 -18.85 -38.50
N THR A 196 -5.01 -17.91 -38.02
CA THR A 196 -4.62 -16.95 -36.98
C THR A 196 -4.91 -17.52 -35.59
N LYS A 197 -3.88 -17.63 -34.77
CA LYS A 197 -3.99 -18.02 -33.37
C LYS A 197 -3.92 -16.79 -32.47
N ILE A 198 -4.91 -16.63 -31.60
CA ILE A 198 -4.94 -15.65 -30.53
C ILE A 198 -4.49 -16.38 -29.26
N GLU A 199 -3.29 -16.04 -28.76
CA GLU A 199 -2.63 -16.74 -27.65
C GLU A 199 -3.33 -16.52 -26.32
N HIS A 200 -3.91 -15.33 -26.10
CA HIS A 200 -4.62 -15.02 -24.87
C HIS A 200 -5.87 -14.18 -25.15
N VAL A 201 -6.90 -14.43 -24.35
CA VAL A 201 -8.08 -13.55 -24.22
C VAL A 201 -8.10 -13.01 -22.80
N ILE A 202 -8.08 -11.68 -22.66
CA ILE A 202 -8.06 -11.01 -21.37
C ILE A 202 -9.25 -10.06 -21.24
N ARG A 203 -9.79 -10.00 -20.03
CA ARG A 203 -10.84 -9.06 -19.63
C ARG A 203 -10.21 -7.84 -18.99
N LEU A 204 -10.48 -6.66 -19.54
CA LEU A 204 -9.86 -5.40 -19.10
C LEU A 204 -10.31 -5.01 -17.68
N ASP A 205 -11.54 -5.33 -17.31
CA ASP A 205 -12.09 -5.16 -15.96
C ASP A 205 -11.53 -6.14 -14.91
N GLU A 206 -10.86 -7.22 -15.35
CA GLU A 206 -10.33 -8.28 -14.48
C GLU A 206 -8.80 -8.47 -14.61
N CYS A 207 -8.04 -7.39 -14.87
CA CYS A 207 -6.58 -7.41 -14.98
C CYS A 207 -5.88 -7.60 -13.61
N SER A 208 -5.97 -8.80 -13.05
CA SER A 208 -5.38 -9.16 -11.76
C SER A 208 -4.65 -10.50 -11.85
N THR A 209 -3.54 -10.66 -11.13
CA THR A 209 -2.85 -11.96 -11.00
C THR A 209 -3.68 -13.04 -10.29
N LYS A 210 -4.82 -12.66 -9.70
CA LYS A 210 -5.84 -13.59 -9.18
C LYS A 210 -6.75 -14.15 -10.28
N ASN A 211 -6.90 -13.46 -11.42
CA ASN A 211 -7.66 -13.92 -12.57
C ASN A 211 -6.80 -14.90 -13.40
N PRO A 212 -7.25 -16.15 -13.64
CA PRO A 212 -6.42 -17.15 -14.30
C PRO A 212 -5.99 -16.79 -15.75
N PRO A 213 -6.88 -16.33 -16.66
CA PRO A 213 -6.47 -15.79 -17.96
C PRO A 213 -5.37 -14.74 -17.90
N PHE A 214 -5.53 -13.71 -17.06
CA PHE A 214 -4.54 -12.63 -16.94
C PHE A 214 -3.22 -13.14 -16.35
N LYS A 215 -3.29 -13.99 -15.32
CA LYS A 215 -2.11 -14.63 -14.73
C LYS A 215 -1.29 -15.39 -15.77
N ARG A 216 -1.93 -16.22 -16.61
CA ARG A 216 -1.26 -16.98 -17.69
C ARG A 216 -0.58 -16.06 -18.69
N PHE A 217 -1.23 -14.96 -19.06
CA PHE A 217 -0.65 -13.95 -19.95
C PHE A 217 0.61 -13.32 -19.35
N ILE A 218 0.58 -12.91 -18.08
CA ILE A 218 1.77 -12.38 -17.39
C ILE A 218 2.88 -13.42 -17.31
N GLU A 219 2.57 -14.66 -16.92
CA GLU A 219 3.55 -15.75 -16.81
C GLU A 219 4.25 -16.03 -18.15
N ASN A 220 3.51 -16.01 -19.27
CA ASN A 220 4.06 -16.16 -20.60
C ASN A 220 4.98 -15.00 -20.99
N MET A 221 4.58 -13.75 -20.72
CA MET A 221 5.44 -12.58 -20.97
C MET A 221 6.72 -12.63 -20.13
N GLU A 222 6.62 -13.02 -18.86
CA GLU A 222 7.79 -13.17 -17.99
C GLU A 222 8.73 -14.28 -18.47
N GLN A 223 8.18 -15.42 -18.91
CA GLN A 223 8.98 -16.51 -19.44
C GLN A 223 9.73 -16.09 -20.70
N GLU A 224 9.07 -15.39 -21.64
CA GLU A 224 9.74 -14.84 -22.81
C GLU A 224 10.80 -13.82 -22.44
N HIS A 225 10.52 -12.94 -21.48
CA HIS A 225 11.50 -11.97 -21.00
C HIS A 225 12.74 -12.67 -20.41
N ARG A 226 12.54 -13.73 -19.61
CA ARG A 226 13.63 -14.55 -19.07
C ARG A 226 14.43 -15.23 -20.19
N LEU A 227 13.75 -15.85 -21.16
CA LEU A 227 14.41 -16.50 -22.31
C LEU A 227 15.23 -15.50 -23.13
N TRP A 228 14.70 -14.30 -23.33
CA TRP A 228 15.40 -13.20 -23.99
C TRP A 228 16.61 -12.69 -23.20
N LEU A 229 16.51 -12.60 -21.87
CA LEU A 229 17.64 -12.27 -21.00
C LEU A 229 18.71 -13.37 -20.99
N SER A 230 18.32 -14.64 -21.11
CA SER A 230 19.23 -15.80 -21.12
C SER A 230 19.85 -16.08 -22.50
N ALA A 231 19.47 -15.37 -23.56
CA ALA A 231 20.13 -15.49 -24.85
C ALA A 231 21.55 -14.94 -24.73
N ASP A 232 22.53 -15.82 -24.50
CA ASP A 232 23.93 -15.50 -24.15
C ASP A 232 24.58 -14.46 -25.09
N LYS A 233 24.24 -14.46 -26.37
CA LYS A 233 24.73 -13.47 -27.35
C LYS A 233 24.25 -12.05 -27.08
N GLU A 234 22.99 -11.87 -26.66
CA GLU A 234 22.44 -10.54 -26.36
C GLU A 234 22.88 -10.04 -24.98
N ARG A 235 23.02 -10.95 -24.01
CA ARG A 235 23.54 -10.61 -22.68
C ARG A 235 25.01 -10.21 -22.73
N ALA A 236 25.84 -10.94 -23.49
CA ALA A 236 27.24 -10.58 -23.72
C ALA A 236 27.37 -9.22 -24.44
N LYS A 237 26.53 -8.95 -25.44
CA LYS A 237 26.48 -7.65 -26.12
C LYS A 237 26.12 -6.52 -25.15
N ARG A 238 25.06 -6.65 -24.34
CA ARG A 238 24.69 -5.60 -23.36
C ARG A 238 25.72 -5.42 -22.27
N ALA A 239 26.32 -6.51 -21.79
CA ALA A 239 27.40 -6.45 -20.82
C ALA A 239 28.60 -5.66 -21.37
N SER A 240 28.84 -5.68 -22.69
CA SER A 240 29.92 -4.93 -23.34
C SER A 240 29.65 -3.44 -23.56
N VAL A 241 28.39 -2.98 -23.46
CA VAL A 241 28.00 -1.57 -23.65
C VAL A 241 28.39 -0.73 -22.44
N HIS A 242 29.19 0.30 -22.66
CA HIS A 242 29.62 1.24 -21.61
C HIS A 242 28.60 2.37 -21.47
N ILE A 243 27.93 2.43 -20.32
CA ILE A 243 26.98 3.50 -19.97
C ILE A 243 27.64 4.45 -18.97
N HIS A 244 27.77 5.71 -19.36
CA HIS A 244 28.16 6.78 -18.45
C HIS A 244 26.92 7.55 -18.00
N CYS A 245 26.74 7.69 -16.69
CA CYS A 245 25.55 8.29 -16.11
C CYS A 245 25.91 9.43 -15.16
N THR A 246 25.19 10.55 -15.30
CA THR A 246 25.44 11.79 -14.55
C THR A 246 24.20 12.21 -13.77
N GLY A 247 24.02 11.67 -12.56
CA GLY A 247 22.92 12.04 -11.67
C GLY A 247 23.38 12.85 -10.46
N LYS A 248 22.57 13.85 -10.06
CA LYS A 248 22.87 14.78 -8.95
C LYS A 248 22.80 14.08 -7.60
N TYR A 249 21.90 13.10 -7.49
CA TYR A 249 21.53 12.47 -6.23
C TYR A 249 22.09 11.05 -6.15
N PRO A 250 22.85 10.71 -5.09
CA PRO A 250 23.45 9.38 -4.93
C PRO A 250 22.42 8.23 -5.02
N ILE A 251 21.23 8.41 -4.43
CA ILE A 251 20.19 7.38 -4.45
C ILE A 251 19.70 7.05 -5.87
N ILE A 252 19.59 8.06 -6.75
CA ILE A 252 19.17 7.86 -8.15
C ILE A 252 20.26 7.10 -8.90
N ASN A 253 21.52 7.46 -8.66
CA ASN A 253 22.68 6.79 -9.26
C ASN A 253 22.73 5.30 -8.87
N THR A 254 22.54 4.98 -7.59
CA THR A 254 22.49 3.59 -7.10
C THR A 254 21.29 2.83 -7.67
N LEU A 255 20.11 3.46 -7.72
CA LEU A 255 18.91 2.86 -8.31
C LEU A 255 19.11 2.55 -9.79
N MET A 256 19.64 3.50 -10.56
CA MET A 256 19.91 3.31 -11.99
C MET A 256 20.92 2.20 -12.22
N GLN A 257 22.00 2.15 -11.44
CA GLN A 257 22.96 1.05 -11.52
C GLN A 257 22.29 -0.31 -11.28
N LYS A 258 21.42 -0.41 -10.27
CA LYS A 258 20.68 -1.64 -9.98
C LYS A 258 19.74 -2.02 -11.14
N LEU A 259 18.93 -1.07 -11.61
CA LEU A 259 17.96 -1.31 -12.69
C LEU A 259 18.64 -1.67 -14.02
N LEU A 260 19.76 -1.04 -14.35
CA LEU A 260 20.55 -1.35 -15.55
C LEU A 260 21.16 -2.75 -15.49
N LYS A 261 21.68 -3.16 -14.32
CA LYS A 261 22.16 -4.53 -14.09
C LYS A 261 21.04 -5.57 -14.23
N GLU A 262 19.84 -5.28 -13.74
CA GLU A 262 18.67 -6.17 -13.88
C GLU A 262 18.36 -6.50 -15.35
N ILE A 263 18.55 -5.55 -16.27
CA ILE A 263 18.29 -5.75 -17.70
C ILE A 263 19.54 -6.16 -18.52
N GLY A 264 20.67 -6.39 -17.84
CA GLY A 264 21.90 -6.97 -18.41
C GLY A 264 23.02 -5.99 -18.77
N TYR A 265 22.93 -4.71 -18.41
CA TYR A 265 24.02 -3.74 -18.59
C TYR A 265 24.92 -3.71 -17.36
N ASN A 266 26.10 -4.33 -17.48
CA ASN A 266 27.05 -4.47 -16.37
C ASN A 266 28.12 -3.37 -16.33
N ASN A 267 28.46 -2.77 -17.48
CA ASN A 267 29.49 -1.74 -17.60
C ASN A 267 28.90 -0.33 -17.41
N PHE A 268 28.67 0.04 -16.15
CA PHE A 268 28.12 1.34 -15.76
C PHE A 268 29.15 2.16 -14.96
N LYS A 269 29.44 3.39 -15.42
CA LYS A 269 30.30 4.35 -14.70
C LYS A 269 29.47 5.58 -14.31
N LEU A 270 29.57 5.98 -13.04
CA LEU A 270 29.04 7.23 -12.55
C LEU A 270 30.06 8.34 -12.80
N ILE A 271 29.59 9.44 -13.38
CA ILE A 271 30.40 10.63 -13.63
C ILE A 271 29.78 11.78 -12.87
N THR A 272 30.61 12.46 -12.06
CA THR A 272 30.22 13.66 -11.31
C THR A 272 30.48 14.92 -12.12
N GLU A 273 31.56 14.94 -12.92
CA GLU A 273 31.95 16.04 -13.81
C GLU A 273 32.56 15.48 -15.10
N ILE A 274 32.21 16.05 -16.25
CA ILE A 274 32.75 15.62 -17.56
C ILE A 274 33.98 16.47 -17.87
N ASN A 275 35.16 15.86 -17.82
CA ASN A 275 36.39 16.52 -18.28
C ASN A 275 36.46 16.48 -19.81
N ASN A 276 36.86 17.60 -20.44
CA ASN A 276 37.02 17.70 -21.90
C ASN A 276 38.01 16.66 -22.48
N GLU A 277 38.95 16.18 -21.66
CA GLU A 277 39.88 15.10 -22.00
C GLU A 277 39.20 13.71 -22.05
N GLU A 278 38.21 13.44 -21.17
CA GLU A 278 37.44 12.18 -21.19
C GLU A 278 36.48 12.11 -22.40
N LEU A 279 36.01 13.26 -22.91
CA LEU A 279 35.18 13.34 -24.13
C LEU A 279 35.95 12.98 -25.41
N LYS A 280 37.27 13.13 -25.43
CA LYS A 280 38.15 12.76 -26.55
C LYS A 280 38.43 11.25 -26.61
N GLN A 281 38.25 10.52 -25.50
CA GLN A 281 38.47 9.08 -25.46
C GLN A 281 37.28 8.34 -26.12
N LYS A 282 37.58 7.39 -27.03
CA LYS A 282 36.58 6.47 -27.58
C LYS A 282 36.16 5.45 -26.50
N LYS A 283 35.27 5.86 -25.58
CA LYS A 283 34.28 5.07 -24.82
C LYS A 283 33.77 5.93 -23.65
N PRO A 284 32.49 6.30 -23.67
CA PRO A 284 31.39 5.33 -23.61
C PRO A 284 30.60 5.20 -24.91
N ASP A 285 29.83 4.12 -24.99
CA ASP A 285 28.88 3.89 -26.08
C ASP A 285 27.61 4.73 -25.91
N ILE A 286 27.21 5.01 -24.66
CA ILE A 286 26.00 5.78 -24.32
C ILE A 286 26.27 6.72 -23.14
N TYR A 287 25.87 7.98 -23.30
CA TYR A 287 25.75 8.95 -22.21
C TYR A 287 24.30 9.09 -21.76
N LEU A 288 24.01 8.77 -20.49
CA LEU A 288 22.72 8.99 -19.85
C LEU A 288 22.76 10.26 -19.01
N LYS A 289 22.08 11.30 -19.50
CA LYS A 289 21.98 12.59 -18.84
C LYS A 289 20.77 12.59 -17.91
N LEU A 290 21.03 12.64 -16.61
CA LEU A 290 20.01 12.75 -15.57
C LEU A 290 19.89 14.18 -15.01
N ASN A 291 20.80 15.09 -15.36
CA ASN A 291 20.82 16.49 -14.93
C ASN A 291 21.06 17.47 -16.09
N ASN A 292 20.82 18.77 -15.85
CA ASN A 292 21.12 19.85 -16.79
C ASN A 292 22.63 20.08 -16.96
N PHE A 293 23.25 19.27 -17.81
CA PHE A 293 24.59 19.50 -18.38
C PHE A 293 24.48 19.93 -19.85
N PRO A 294 25.39 20.80 -20.37
CA PRO A 294 25.43 21.16 -21.79
C PRO A 294 25.77 19.94 -22.65
N ALA A 295 24.76 19.35 -23.30
CA ALA A 295 24.89 18.19 -24.17
C ALA A 295 25.59 18.52 -25.51
N ASP A 296 25.71 19.82 -25.82
CA ASP A 296 26.16 20.38 -27.09
C ASP A 296 27.61 20.00 -27.47
N LYS A 297 28.37 19.40 -26.53
CA LYS A 297 29.76 18.97 -26.70
C LYS A 297 29.93 17.45 -26.82
N ILE A 298 28.87 16.65 -26.69
CA ILE A 298 28.94 15.18 -26.70
C ILE A 298 28.67 14.65 -28.12
N ARG A 299 29.70 14.08 -28.76
CA ARG A 299 29.57 13.50 -30.12
C ARG A 299 29.00 12.08 -30.13
N GLN A 300 29.01 11.38 -28.99
CA GLN A 300 28.48 10.02 -28.84
C GLN A 300 26.94 10.01 -28.65
N LYS A 301 26.33 8.80 -28.71
CA LYS A 301 24.90 8.61 -28.47
C LYS A 301 24.54 9.09 -27.05
N HIS A 302 23.62 10.03 -26.96
CA HIS A 302 23.16 10.56 -25.68
C HIS A 302 21.65 10.33 -25.50
N ILE A 303 21.25 10.04 -24.26
CA ILE A 303 19.86 9.91 -23.83
C ILE A 303 19.65 10.98 -22.77
N ASP A 304 18.75 11.92 -23.04
CA ASP A 304 18.43 13.00 -22.12
C ASP A 304 17.14 12.68 -21.35
N TRP A 305 17.29 12.38 -20.06
CA TRP A 305 16.19 12.15 -19.13
C TRP A 305 16.04 13.29 -18.13
N SER A 306 16.70 14.43 -18.31
CA SER A 306 16.66 15.55 -17.35
C SER A 306 15.22 16.02 -17.09
N LYS A 307 14.40 16.16 -18.14
CA LYS A 307 13.00 16.57 -18.02
C LYS A 307 12.13 15.50 -17.35
N ASP A 308 12.25 14.24 -17.78
CA ASP A 308 11.52 13.11 -17.17
C ASP A 308 11.88 12.95 -15.70
N LEU A 309 13.16 13.09 -15.35
CA LEU A 309 13.62 13.00 -13.98
C LEU A 309 13.05 14.14 -13.13
N ASN A 310 13.02 15.37 -13.64
CA ASN A 310 12.40 16.49 -12.93
C ASN A 310 10.92 16.21 -12.62
N GLN A 311 10.18 15.58 -13.54
CA GLN A 311 8.80 15.17 -13.30
C GLN A 311 8.67 14.06 -12.26
N ILE A 312 9.62 13.11 -12.22
CA ILE A 312 9.69 12.06 -11.20
C ILE A 312 10.03 12.66 -9.82
N LEU A 313 10.88 13.69 -9.77
CA LEU A 313 11.33 14.30 -8.52
C LEU A 313 10.35 15.32 -7.96
N GLU A 314 9.52 15.94 -8.79
CA GLU A 314 8.56 16.96 -8.39
C GLU A 314 7.67 16.52 -7.20
N PRO A 315 7.05 15.32 -7.19
CA PRO A 315 6.26 14.86 -6.05
C PRO A 315 7.04 14.70 -4.74
N LEU A 316 8.37 14.54 -4.83
CA LEU A 316 9.25 14.37 -3.68
C LEU A 316 9.74 15.70 -3.10
N ASN A 317 9.53 16.81 -3.82
CA ASN A 317 9.87 18.14 -3.33
C ASN A 317 9.12 18.42 -2.02
N HIS A 318 9.84 18.95 -1.02
CA HIS A 318 9.33 19.19 0.34
C HIS A 318 8.84 17.94 1.08
N PHE A 319 8.90 16.75 0.45
CA PHE A 319 8.64 15.48 1.11
C PHE A 319 9.93 14.97 1.72
N ILE A 320 10.98 14.73 0.93
CA ILE A 320 12.22 14.12 1.44
C ILE A 320 13.47 14.84 0.92
N TYR A 321 14.51 14.88 1.75
CA TYR A 321 15.85 15.22 1.31
C TYR A 321 16.47 13.99 0.63
N LEU A 322 16.62 14.06 -0.69
CA LEU A 322 17.14 12.95 -1.50
C LEU A 322 18.58 12.56 -1.13
N SER A 323 19.34 13.46 -0.49
CA SER A 323 20.67 13.20 0.07
C SER A 323 20.64 12.18 1.20
N ASP A 324 19.55 12.16 1.98
CA ASP A 324 19.46 11.41 3.23
C ASP A 324 18.74 10.07 3.03
N LEU A 325 18.15 9.88 1.84
CA LEU A 325 17.41 8.67 1.48
C LEU A 325 18.38 7.50 1.25
N ARG A 326 18.28 6.50 2.11
CA ARG A 326 19.03 5.24 1.98
C ARG A 326 18.24 4.20 1.17
N MET A 327 18.97 3.31 0.50
CA MET A 327 18.37 2.16 -0.19
C MET A 327 17.59 1.30 0.81
N GLY A 328 16.30 1.13 0.55
CA GLY A 328 15.46 0.20 1.31
C GLY A 328 15.43 -1.19 0.68
N ASN A 329 15.22 -2.23 1.49
CA ASN A 329 14.80 -3.53 0.99
C ASN A 329 13.34 -3.42 0.51
N ILE A 330 13.15 -3.25 -0.79
CA ILE A 330 11.85 -3.41 -1.42
C ILE A 330 11.85 -4.76 -2.15
N SER A 331 11.03 -5.68 -1.66
CA SER A 331 10.49 -6.78 -2.46
C SER A 331 9.50 -6.20 -3.47
N VAL A 332 9.60 -6.63 -4.73
CA VAL A 332 8.73 -6.37 -5.89
C VAL A 332 7.65 -5.30 -5.63
N ALA A 333 8.03 -4.01 -5.68
CA ALA A 333 7.07 -2.93 -5.48
C ALA A 333 6.12 -2.87 -6.68
N LEU A 334 4.81 -2.95 -6.40
CA LEU A 334 3.78 -2.65 -7.37
C LEU A 334 3.90 -1.20 -7.85
N PRO A 335 3.59 -0.92 -9.12
CA PRO A 335 3.47 0.44 -9.63
C PRO A 335 2.53 1.29 -8.77
N ILE A 336 2.82 2.58 -8.65
CA ILE A 336 1.95 3.58 -8.04
C ILE A 336 1.79 4.71 -9.05
N HIS A 337 0.57 5.18 -9.28
CA HIS A 337 0.33 6.35 -10.13
C HIS A 337 0.70 7.65 -9.39
N LYS A 338 1.09 8.70 -10.12
CA LYS A 338 1.49 10.00 -9.53
C LYS A 338 0.46 10.55 -8.55
N ILE A 339 -0.82 10.53 -8.95
CA ILE A 339 -1.94 11.03 -8.14
C ILE A 339 -2.06 10.26 -6.83
N GLU A 340 -2.06 8.92 -6.90
CA GLU A 340 -2.12 8.05 -5.72
C GLU A 340 -0.95 8.27 -4.76
N PHE A 341 0.26 8.53 -5.30
CA PHE A 341 1.43 8.85 -4.50
C PHE A 341 1.28 10.20 -3.79
N GLU A 342 0.80 11.23 -4.50
CA GLU A 342 0.61 12.58 -3.96
C GLU A 342 -0.47 12.61 -2.87
N GLU A 343 -1.60 11.93 -3.06
CA GLU A 343 -2.63 11.79 -2.01
C GLU A 343 -2.08 11.11 -0.76
N PHE A 344 -1.33 10.02 -0.95
CA PHE A 344 -0.68 9.31 0.16
C PHE A 344 0.36 10.20 0.87
N ARG A 345 1.16 10.95 0.11
CA ARG A 345 2.17 11.88 0.61
C ARG A 345 1.53 12.93 1.51
N ASP A 346 0.47 13.56 1.06
CA ASP A 346 -0.18 14.66 1.76
C ASP A 346 -0.83 14.18 3.06
N LYS A 347 -1.47 13.00 3.02
CA LYS A 347 -1.96 12.33 4.23
C LYS A 347 -0.85 12.05 5.24
N LEU A 348 0.27 11.51 4.78
CA LEU A 348 1.39 11.17 5.65
C LEU A 348 2.06 12.42 6.26
N LEU A 349 2.18 13.50 5.50
CA LEU A 349 2.70 14.78 6.00
C LEU A 349 1.79 15.36 7.09
N LYS A 350 0.46 15.26 6.92
CA LYS A 350 -0.50 15.66 7.95
C LYS A 350 -0.35 14.82 9.22
N GLU A 351 -0.27 13.50 9.10
CA GLU A 351 -0.05 12.59 10.24
C GLU A 351 1.26 12.91 11.00
N ILE A 352 2.34 13.22 10.28
CA ILE A 352 3.63 13.61 10.89
C ILE A 352 3.49 14.93 11.63
N LYS A 353 2.91 15.96 10.99
CA LYS A 353 2.71 17.27 11.60
C LYS A 353 1.88 17.18 12.89
N ASP A 354 0.78 16.43 12.86
CA ASP A 354 -0.07 16.22 14.02
C ASP A 354 0.70 15.53 15.17
N ALA A 355 1.54 14.55 14.86
CA ALA A 355 2.37 13.87 15.85
C ALA A 355 3.51 14.77 16.40
N GLU A 356 4.09 15.64 15.57
CA GLU A 356 5.10 16.62 15.98
C GLU A 356 4.50 17.65 16.95
N THR A 357 3.31 18.19 16.64
CA THR A 357 2.59 19.09 17.54
C THR A 357 2.25 18.41 18.86
N LYS A 358 1.76 17.17 18.84
CA LYS A 358 1.51 16.39 20.07
C LYS A 358 2.79 16.16 20.89
N ASN A 359 3.91 15.90 20.23
CA ASN A 359 5.20 15.75 20.92
C ASN A 359 5.67 17.08 21.55
N GLN A 360 5.52 18.21 20.85
CA GLN A 360 5.86 19.52 21.40
C GLN A 360 4.99 19.86 22.63
N GLN A 361 3.68 19.65 22.53
CA GLN A 361 2.77 19.85 23.66
C GLN A 361 3.16 18.96 24.84
N ALA A 362 3.36 17.66 24.60
CA ALA A 362 3.71 16.72 25.65
C ALA A 362 5.06 17.07 26.34
N GLN A 363 6.03 17.59 25.59
CA GLN A 363 7.30 18.07 26.14
C GLN A 363 7.12 19.34 26.99
N SER A 364 6.23 20.24 26.60
CA SER A 364 5.85 21.41 27.40
C SER A 364 5.20 20.98 28.72
N ASP A 365 4.23 20.08 28.68
CA ASP A 365 3.56 19.54 29.87
C ASP A 365 4.57 18.83 30.80
N GLN A 366 5.53 18.10 30.23
CA GLN A 366 6.60 17.46 31.01
C GLN A 366 7.44 18.48 31.79
N MET A 367 7.71 19.65 31.21
CA MET A 367 8.44 20.73 31.88
C MET A 367 7.64 21.23 33.10
N LEU A 368 6.34 21.46 32.95
CA LEU A 368 5.45 21.87 34.03
C LEU A 368 5.42 20.84 35.17
N HIS A 369 5.17 19.56 34.86
CA HIS A 369 5.18 18.49 35.87
C HIS A 369 6.55 18.32 36.54
N THR A 370 7.64 18.60 35.82
CA THR A 370 8.99 18.56 36.41
C THR A 370 9.20 19.70 37.40
N GLN A 371 8.70 20.91 37.09
CA GLN A 371 8.76 22.07 37.99
C GLN A 371 7.95 21.82 39.28
N GLU A 372 6.71 21.38 39.14
CA GLU A 372 5.82 21.02 40.24
C GLU A 372 6.47 19.97 41.16
N ARG A 373 6.95 18.87 40.56
CA ARG A 373 7.64 17.79 41.30
C ARG A 373 8.89 18.30 42.03
N ASN A 374 9.65 19.22 41.44
CA ASN A 374 10.84 19.79 42.08
C ASN A 374 10.49 20.66 43.29
N ILE A 375 9.40 21.42 43.23
CA ILE A 375 8.90 22.22 44.36
C ILE A 375 8.45 21.28 45.49
N LEU A 376 7.56 20.32 45.19
CA LEU A 376 7.02 19.37 46.16
C LEU A 376 8.13 18.50 46.80
N LYS A 377 9.13 18.07 46.02
CA LYS A 377 10.28 17.31 46.54
C LYS A 377 11.10 18.10 47.56
N LYS A 378 11.23 19.42 47.41
CA LYS A 378 11.91 20.29 48.40
C LYS A 378 11.10 20.46 49.69
N ILE A 379 9.78 20.44 49.58
CA ILE A 379 8.86 20.64 50.72
C ILE A 379 8.68 19.36 51.53
N THR A 380 8.67 18.19 50.88
CA THR A 380 8.41 16.89 51.50
C THR A 380 9.21 16.61 52.79
N PRO A 381 10.55 16.81 52.85
CA PRO A 381 11.30 16.63 54.09
C PRO A 381 10.88 17.60 55.20
N PHE A 382 10.60 18.85 54.83
CA PHE A 382 10.15 19.88 55.77
C PHE A 382 8.75 19.56 56.30
N SER A 383 7.81 19.13 55.46
CA SER A 383 6.47 18.72 55.88
C SER A 383 6.49 17.56 56.87
N ARG A 384 7.35 16.55 56.68
CA ARG A 384 7.52 15.46 57.66
C ARG A 384 8.05 15.99 58.99
N LYS A 385 9.10 16.80 58.95
CA LYS A 385 9.71 17.40 60.14
C LYS A 385 8.73 18.31 60.89
N LEU A 386 7.91 19.07 60.16
CA LEU A 386 6.90 19.94 60.74
C LEU A 386 5.78 19.11 61.38
N LEU A 387 5.29 18.06 60.73
CA LEU A 387 4.32 17.13 61.34
C LEU A 387 4.84 16.49 62.64
N GLU A 388 6.09 16.03 62.66
CA GLU A 388 6.74 15.50 63.87
C GLU A 388 6.86 16.56 64.97
N SER A 389 7.12 17.82 64.61
CA SER A 389 7.24 18.90 65.58
C SER A 389 5.87 19.35 66.10
N LEU A 390 4.83 19.30 65.26
CA LEU A 390 3.44 19.61 65.61
C LEU A 390 2.85 18.54 66.54
N SER A 391 3.22 17.27 66.41
CA SER A 391 2.76 16.23 67.34
C SER A 391 3.28 16.43 68.76
N ALA A 392 4.48 17.00 68.90
CA ALA A 392 5.11 17.37 70.18
C ALA A 392 4.81 18.83 70.61
N SER A 393 3.89 19.52 69.94
CA SER A 393 3.54 20.92 70.26
C SER A 393 2.70 21.04 71.53
N ARG A 394 2.79 22.22 72.18
CA ARG A 394 1.94 22.60 73.30
C ARG A 394 0.71 23.35 72.80
N THR A 395 -0.44 23.08 73.42
CA THR A 395 -1.66 23.85 73.15
C THR A 395 -1.52 25.27 73.68
N TRP A 396 -2.24 26.20 73.06
CA TRP A 396 -2.20 27.61 73.44
C TRP A 396 -2.63 27.81 74.89
N GLU A 397 -3.70 27.12 75.31
CA GLU A 397 -4.30 27.20 76.63
C GLU A 397 -3.32 26.74 77.72
N SER A 398 -2.65 25.60 77.49
CA SER A 398 -1.64 25.07 78.41
C SER A 398 -0.43 25.99 78.52
N ALA A 399 -0.06 26.67 77.44
CA ALA A 399 1.06 27.60 77.43
C ALA A 399 0.76 28.91 78.19
N VAL A 400 -0.50 29.38 78.14
CA VAL A 400 -0.95 30.54 78.93
C VAL A 400 -0.88 30.21 80.44
N GLU A 401 -1.38 29.05 80.84
CA GLU A 401 -1.41 28.63 82.26
C GLU A 401 -0.01 28.35 82.84
N LEU A 402 0.89 27.77 82.04
CA LEU A 402 2.19 27.29 82.49
C LEU A 402 3.35 28.09 81.88
N ALA A 403 3.13 29.36 81.52
CA ALA A 403 4.10 30.19 80.80
C ALA A 403 5.48 30.25 81.49
N SER A 404 5.51 30.42 82.80
CA SER A 404 6.74 30.47 83.62
C SER A 404 7.53 29.15 83.68
N LYS A 405 6.90 28.02 83.30
CA LYS A 405 7.54 26.69 83.26
C LYS A 405 8.17 26.36 81.90
N ILE A 406 7.98 27.21 80.90
CA ILE A 406 8.50 27.01 79.54
C ILE A 406 9.90 27.63 79.46
N LYS A 407 10.94 26.79 79.54
CA LYS A 407 12.35 27.20 79.61
C LYS A 407 13.15 26.93 78.33
N GLN A 408 12.49 26.60 77.23
CA GLN A 408 13.17 26.33 75.96
C GLN A 408 13.83 27.62 75.43
N PRO A 409 15.01 27.53 74.79
CA PRO A 409 15.74 28.69 74.32
C PRO A 409 15.02 29.44 73.18
N ARG A 410 14.05 28.79 72.53
CA ARG A 410 13.31 29.32 71.38
C ARG A 410 11.86 28.82 71.39
N ALA A 411 10.92 29.67 70.99
CA ALA A 411 9.53 29.27 70.78
C ALA A 411 8.96 29.79 69.44
N ILE A 412 8.16 28.97 68.76
CA ILE A 412 7.30 29.41 67.64
C ILE A 412 5.86 29.48 68.15
N LEU A 413 5.22 30.61 67.92
CA LEU A 413 3.81 30.86 68.22
C LEU A 413 3.01 30.81 66.92
N PHE A 414 2.19 29.77 66.74
CA PHE A 414 1.29 29.64 65.59
C PHE A 414 -0.15 30.00 65.99
N CYS A 415 -0.59 31.21 65.63
CA CYS A 415 -1.97 31.64 65.81
C CYS A 415 -2.37 32.70 64.78
N LYS A 416 -3.68 32.89 64.56
CA LYS A 416 -4.21 33.84 63.56
C LYS A 416 -4.01 35.31 63.95
N ASN A 417 -4.25 35.64 65.22
CA ASN A 417 -4.34 37.01 65.71
C ASN A 417 -3.01 37.44 66.36
N GLU A 418 -2.43 38.53 65.85
CA GLU A 418 -1.17 39.10 66.34
C GLU A 418 -1.27 39.58 67.78
N ASN A 419 -2.39 40.19 68.18
CA ASN A 419 -2.57 40.70 69.56
C ASN A 419 -2.54 39.55 70.57
N VAL A 420 -3.21 38.43 70.25
CA VAL A 420 -3.22 37.23 71.08
C VAL A 420 -1.81 36.62 71.18
N ALA A 421 -1.04 36.67 70.08
CA ALA A 421 0.36 36.26 70.10
C ALA A 421 1.22 37.17 70.99
N ALA A 422 0.99 38.48 70.93
CA ALA A 422 1.73 39.47 71.71
C ALA A 422 1.50 39.31 73.22
N GLU A 423 0.27 39.04 73.64
CA GLU A 423 -0.07 38.76 75.04
C GLU A 423 0.71 37.56 75.58
N LEU A 424 0.64 36.42 74.89
CA LEU A 424 1.38 35.22 75.30
C LEU A 424 2.91 35.44 75.23
N ASN A 425 3.38 36.21 74.25
CA ASN A 425 4.79 36.57 74.13
C ASN A 425 5.30 37.31 75.38
N LEU A 426 4.50 38.21 75.95
CA LEU A 426 4.83 38.90 77.21
C LEU A 426 4.87 37.93 78.41
N SER A 427 3.96 36.96 78.48
CA SER A 427 3.90 35.99 79.58
C SER A 427 5.06 34.97 79.59
N LEU A 428 5.67 34.70 78.42
CA LEU A 428 6.77 33.74 78.26
C LEU A 428 8.13 34.36 78.65
N THR A 429 8.28 34.84 79.89
CA THR A 429 9.48 35.58 80.33
C THR A 429 10.80 34.79 80.25
N GLU A 430 10.73 33.47 80.43
CA GLU A 430 11.88 32.55 80.44
C GLU A 430 12.33 32.08 79.04
N VAL A 431 11.64 32.51 77.97
CA VAL A 431 11.99 32.18 76.58
C VAL A 431 12.67 33.38 75.91
N PRO A 432 13.96 33.33 75.58
CA PRO A 432 14.69 34.51 75.10
C PRO A 432 14.42 34.85 73.62
N ARG A 433 14.01 33.90 72.78
CA ARG A 433 13.72 34.14 71.35
C ARG A 433 12.38 33.55 70.96
N LYS A 434 11.49 34.38 70.42
CA LYS A 434 10.12 33.99 70.04
C LYS A 434 9.83 34.45 68.63
N LEU A 435 9.09 33.63 67.90
CA LEU A 435 8.69 33.91 66.52
C LEU A 435 7.19 33.68 66.39
N TRP A 436 6.43 34.71 66.06
CA TRP A 436 5.03 34.56 65.70
C TRP A 436 4.89 34.35 64.19
N ILE A 437 4.05 33.40 63.81
CA ILE A 437 3.68 33.13 62.42
C ILE A 437 2.17 32.93 62.35
N ASN A 438 1.50 33.64 61.44
CA ASN A 438 0.11 33.35 61.10
C ASN A 438 0.06 32.18 60.11
N PRO A 439 -0.43 30.99 60.51
CA PRO A 439 -0.44 29.80 59.66
C PRO A 439 -1.47 29.88 58.53
N PHE A 440 -2.48 30.74 58.63
CA PHE A 440 -3.51 30.89 57.61
C PHE A 440 -3.06 31.74 56.41
N LYS A 441 -1.84 32.31 56.44
CA LYS A 441 -1.20 32.93 55.28
C LYS A 441 -0.75 31.91 54.23
N PHE A 442 -0.63 30.63 54.61
CA PHE A 442 -0.28 29.53 53.72
C PHE A 442 -1.57 28.79 53.36
N GLN A 443 -1.94 28.72 52.08
CA GLN A 443 -3.17 28.08 51.61
C GLN A 443 -2.90 26.85 50.74
N HIS A 444 -1.79 26.83 50.02
CA HIS A 444 -1.36 25.75 49.14
C HIS A 444 -0.14 25.02 49.72
N ALA A 445 0.07 23.77 49.28
CA ALA A 445 1.23 22.99 49.72
C ALA A 445 2.56 23.70 49.39
N GLU A 446 2.61 24.39 48.26
CA GLU A 446 3.76 25.15 47.76
C GLU A 446 4.14 26.31 48.67
N ASP A 447 3.17 26.91 49.38
CA ASP A 447 3.39 28.01 50.32
C ASP A 447 4.26 27.59 51.51
N LEU A 448 4.33 26.28 51.81
CA LEU A 448 5.24 25.74 52.83
C LEU A 448 6.71 25.98 52.48
N THR A 449 7.06 26.29 51.22
CA THR A 449 8.42 26.75 50.86
C THR A 449 8.82 28.01 51.61
N GLN A 450 7.88 28.92 51.87
CA GLN A 450 8.15 30.16 52.61
C GLN A 450 8.43 29.87 54.10
N LEU A 451 7.75 28.86 54.64
CA LEU A 451 8.00 28.33 55.99
C LEU A 451 9.29 27.51 56.07
N ASN A 452 9.75 26.91 54.96
CA ASN A 452 10.95 26.10 54.83
C ASN A 452 12.24 26.96 54.80
N SER A 453 12.43 27.81 55.80
CA SER A 453 13.55 28.75 55.90
C SER A 453 14.57 28.33 56.97
N LYS A 454 15.82 28.79 56.85
CA LYS A 454 16.84 28.60 57.90
C LYS A 454 16.36 29.11 59.26
N MET A 455 15.61 30.23 59.27
CA MET A 455 15.02 30.79 60.48
C MET A 455 14.08 29.75 61.13
N THR A 456 13.06 29.28 60.43
CA THR A 456 12.09 28.31 60.96
C THR A 456 12.77 27.04 61.47
N HIS A 457 13.73 26.48 60.72
CA HIS A 457 14.49 25.29 61.15
C HIS A 457 15.17 25.48 62.49
N SER A 458 15.71 26.68 62.70
CA SER A 458 16.45 27.04 63.91
C SER A 458 15.54 27.17 65.14
N TYR A 459 14.22 27.30 64.96
CA TYR A 459 13.24 27.28 66.03
C TYR A 459 12.57 25.89 66.21
N LEU A 460 12.57 25.02 65.20
CA LEU A 460 11.99 23.67 65.32
C LEU A 460 12.82 22.71 66.19
N LYS A 461 14.16 22.84 66.24
CA LYS A 461 15.04 22.11 67.16
C LYS A 461 16.25 22.98 67.51
N PRO A 462 16.52 23.35 68.79
CA PRO A 462 15.94 22.85 70.05
C PRO A 462 14.82 23.73 70.66
N GLY A 463 13.90 24.28 69.86
CA GLY A 463 12.80 25.11 70.36
C GLY A 463 11.50 24.35 70.68
N THR A 464 10.49 25.07 71.17
CA THR A 464 9.12 24.57 71.41
C THR A 464 8.12 25.21 70.45
N ILE A 465 7.07 24.48 70.09
CA ILE A 465 5.95 25.01 69.31
C ILE A 465 4.76 25.19 70.23
N ILE A 466 4.18 26.39 70.24
CA ILE A 466 2.91 26.70 70.90
C ILE A 466 1.92 27.08 69.81
N ILE A 467 0.76 26.42 69.79
CA ILE A 467 -0.16 26.50 68.66
C ILE A 467 -1.63 26.46 69.09
N SER A 468 -2.47 27.27 68.45
CA SER A 468 -3.92 27.17 68.63
C SER A 468 -4.49 25.93 67.95
N ALA A 469 -5.61 25.38 68.45
CA ALA A 469 -6.24 24.19 67.87
C ALA A 469 -6.51 24.35 66.36
N SER A 470 -7.07 25.49 65.95
CA SER A 470 -7.37 25.80 64.55
C SER A 470 -6.12 25.89 63.66
N ALA A 471 -5.05 26.49 64.16
CA ALA A 471 -3.75 26.57 63.47
C ALA A 471 -3.13 25.19 63.27
N ARG A 472 -3.24 24.33 64.28
CA ARG A 472 -2.70 22.96 64.24
C ARG A 472 -3.39 22.14 63.15
N THR A 473 -4.72 22.10 63.15
CA THR A 473 -5.49 21.37 62.14
C THR A 473 -5.16 21.87 60.72
N HIS A 474 -5.04 23.19 60.53
CA HIS A 474 -4.70 23.78 59.24
C HIS A 474 -3.31 23.34 58.74
N LEU A 475 -2.27 23.48 59.58
CA LEU A 475 -0.91 23.09 59.21
C LEU A 475 -0.74 21.59 59.03
N GLU A 476 -1.38 20.76 59.86
CA GLU A 476 -1.36 19.30 59.70
C GLU A 476 -1.99 18.89 58.37
N ASN A 477 -3.14 19.49 58.00
CA ASN A 477 -3.80 19.25 56.71
C ASN A 477 -2.91 19.68 55.53
N LEU A 478 -2.29 20.87 55.61
CA LEU A 478 -1.36 21.34 54.57
C LEU A 478 -0.16 20.40 54.40
N CYS A 479 0.45 19.95 55.49
CA CYS A 479 1.58 19.02 55.40
C CYS A 479 1.18 17.67 54.81
N ARG A 480 0.03 17.12 55.22
CA ARG A 480 -0.49 15.86 54.66
C ARG A 480 -0.82 16.01 53.17
N LYS A 481 -1.43 17.13 52.78
CA LYS A 481 -1.72 17.47 51.37
C LYS A 481 -0.43 17.53 50.54
N ALA A 482 0.60 18.23 51.01
CA ALA A 482 1.90 18.31 50.34
C ALA A 482 2.56 16.93 50.13
N LEU A 483 2.48 16.04 51.12
CA LEU A 483 3.02 14.67 51.01
C LEU A 483 2.24 13.81 50.00
N LEU A 484 0.92 13.98 49.93
CA LEU A 484 0.07 13.28 48.96
C LEU A 484 0.33 13.78 47.54
N GLU A 485 0.30 15.09 47.34
CA GLU A 485 0.57 15.74 46.04
C GLU A 485 1.98 15.39 45.54
N SER A 486 2.98 15.32 46.42
CA SER A 486 4.33 14.89 46.05
C SER A 486 4.38 13.48 45.49
N LYS A 487 3.57 12.53 45.99
CA LYS A 487 3.49 11.16 45.45
C LYS A 487 2.73 11.12 44.13
N GLN A 488 1.64 11.88 44.03
CA GLN A 488 0.86 11.99 42.80
C GLN A 488 1.69 12.60 41.67
N ALA A 489 2.43 13.67 41.93
CA ALA A 489 3.30 14.32 40.95
C ALA A 489 4.39 13.39 40.40
N GLU A 490 4.94 12.47 41.21
CA GLU A 490 5.88 11.46 40.71
C GLU A 490 5.23 10.46 39.75
N THR A 491 4.00 10.06 40.05
CA THR A 491 3.21 9.14 39.21
C THR A 491 2.86 9.80 37.88
N VAL A 492 2.33 11.02 37.92
CA VAL A 492 1.98 11.82 36.73
C VAL A 492 3.21 12.06 35.83
N LEU A 493 4.35 12.43 36.43
CA LEU A 493 5.58 12.64 35.67
C LEU A 493 6.09 11.35 35.00
N HIS A 494 5.90 10.20 35.66
CA HIS A 494 6.26 8.89 35.08
C HIS A 494 5.36 8.54 33.89
N GLU A 495 4.04 8.70 34.04
CA GLU A 495 3.07 8.49 32.97
C GLU A 495 3.33 9.40 31.77
N GLN A 496 3.64 10.68 32.01
CA GLN A 496 3.96 11.64 30.96
C GLN A 496 5.22 11.23 30.18
N LYS A 497 6.26 10.71 30.86
CA LYS A 497 7.46 10.18 30.20
C LYS A 497 7.15 8.99 29.30
N LEU A 498 6.27 8.08 29.75
CA LEU A 498 5.81 6.95 28.94
C LEU A 498 5.01 7.42 27.72
N HIS A 499 4.14 8.41 27.90
CA HIS A 499 3.36 9.01 26.81
C HIS A 499 4.27 9.62 25.73
N ILE A 500 5.27 10.42 26.13
CA ILE A 500 6.26 10.98 25.19
C ILE A 500 7.04 9.89 24.47
N LYS A 501 7.44 8.82 25.16
CA LYS A 501 8.13 7.68 24.53
C LYS A 501 7.27 7.03 23.44
N LYS A 502 5.97 6.87 23.67
CA LYS A 502 5.02 6.35 22.65
C LYS A 502 4.91 7.27 21.45
N ILE A 503 4.79 8.58 21.67
CA ILE A 503 4.72 9.56 20.57
C ILE A 503 6.00 9.53 19.73
N LYS A 504 7.18 9.49 20.37
CA LYS A 504 8.48 9.40 19.67
C LYS A 504 8.60 8.14 18.82
N ALA A 505 8.18 6.99 19.34
CA ALA A 505 8.18 5.74 18.58
C ALA A 505 7.22 5.80 17.36
N ASN A 506 6.06 6.43 17.52
CA ASN A 506 5.13 6.65 16.39
C ASN A 506 5.73 7.58 15.33
N LEU A 507 6.38 8.68 15.75
CA LEU A 507 7.09 9.58 14.84
C LEU A 507 8.16 8.84 14.03
N GLU A 508 8.97 7.99 14.68
CA GLU A 508 9.99 7.18 14.01
C GLU A 508 9.37 6.21 12.98
N LEU A 509 8.25 5.57 13.32
CA LEU A 509 7.50 4.72 12.39
C LEU A 509 7.00 5.50 11.16
N LEU A 510 6.44 6.68 11.37
CA LEU A 510 5.95 7.54 10.30
C LEU A 510 7.09 8.02 9.39
N GLN A 511 8.24 8.41 9.95
CA GLN A 511 9.43 8.77 9.18
C GLN A 511 9.99 7.58 8.37
N ASN A 512 9.97 6.37 8.93
CA ASN A 512 10.34 5.17 8.19
C ASN A 512 9.38 4.88 7.03
N LYS A 513 8.07 5.04 7.25
CA LYS A 513 7.03 4.89 6.22
C LYS A 513 7.23 5.93 5.10
N LYS A 514 7.57 7.16 5.46
CA LYS A 514 7.89 8.25 4.54
C LYS A 514 9.07 7.90 3.64
N ASN A 515 10.20 7.46 4.22
CA ASN A 515 11.39 7.05 3.49
C ASN A 515 11.12 5.88 2.53
N LYS A 516 10.42 4.84 3.01
CA LYS A 516 10.05 3.68 2.19
C LYS A 516 9.19 4.06 0.98
N SER A 517 8.27 5.00 1.17
CA SER A 517 7.35 5.42 0.12
C SER A 517 8.05 6.26 -0.95
N ALA A 518 8.93 7.19 -0.54
CA ALA A 518 9.78 7.93 -1.47
C ALA A 518 10.68 7.01 -2.29
N PHE A 519 11.31 6.03 -1.63
CA PHE A 519 12.14 5.04 -2.30
C PHE A 519 11.34 4.18 -3.30
N ARG A 520 10.13 3.74 -2.93
CA ARG A 520 9.22 3.00 -3.81
C ARG A 520 8.85 3.81 -5.06
N TRP A 521 8.48 5.08 -4.88
CA TRP A 521 8.14 5.99 -5.97
C TRP A 521 9.30 6.14 -6.97
N LEU A 522 10.52 6.40 -6.48
CA LEU A 522 11.71 6.50 -7.32
C LEU A 522 11.99 5.21 -8.09
N HIS A 523 12.00 4.07 -7.40
CA HIS A 523 12.31 2.78 -8.01
C HIS A 523 11.34 2.43 -9.14
N VAL A 524 10.03 2.56 -8.89
CA VAL A 524 8.99 2.27 -9.89
C VAL A 524 9.10 3.23 -11.08
N SER A 525 9.21 4.53 -10.83
CA SER A 525 9.20 5.55 -11.88
C SER A 525 10.43 5.45 -12.78
N LEU A 526 11.62 5.26 -12.20
CA LEU A 526 12.85 5.05 -12.94
C LEU A 526 12.81 3.74 -13.74
N LYS A 527 12.21 2.69 -13.19
CA LYS A 527 12.01 1.43 -13.91
C LYS A 527 11.10 1.65 -15.11
N GLN A 528 9.96 2.31 -14.95
CA GLN A 528 9.05 2.62 -16.07
C GLN A 528 9.76 3.43 -17.17
N LEU A 529 10.51 4.46 -16.78
CA LEU A 529 11.30 5.28 -17.70
C LEU A 529 12.33 4.45 -18.49
N LEU A 530 13.07 3.58 -17.79
CA LEU A 530 14.02 2.66 -18.40
C LEU A 530 13.37 1.69 -19.40
N TYR A 531 12.19 1.16 -19.09
CA TYR A 531 11.47 0.26 -19.98
C TYR A 531 10.90 0.97 -21.21
N ARG A 532 10.39 2.21 -21.06
CA ARG A 532 9.94 3.07 -22.18
C ARG A 532 11.06 3.27 -23.20
N ASP A 533 12.23 3.64 -22.70
CA ASP A 533 13.36 4.08 -23.53
C ASP A 533 14.40 2.98 -23.76
N ARG A 534 14.08 1.73 -23.43
CA ARG A 534 14.99 0.57 -23.54
C ARG A 534 15.62 0.42 -24.92
N HIS A 535 14.89 0.79 -25.97
CA HIS A 535 15.32 0.71 -27.36
C HIS A 535 16.45 1.72 -27.67
N LEU A 536 16.52 2.84 -26.94
CA LEU A 536 17.59 3.81 -27.05
C LEU A 536 18.92 3.27 -26.52
N PHE A 537 18.92 2.18 -25.75
CA PHE A 537 20.14 1.53 -25.26
C PHE A 537 20.73 0.48 -26.22
N GLN A 538 20.12 0.29 -27.39
CA GLN A 538 20.65 -0.59 -28.44
C GLN A 538 21.64 0.16 -29.33
N ILE A 539 22.84 -0.40 -29.53
CA ILE A 539 23.81 0.13 -30.50
C ILE A 539 23.40 -0.42 -31.89
N PRO A 540 23.32 0.42 -32.94
CA PRO A 540 23.02 -0.06 -34.30
C PRO A 540 24.01 -1.14 -34.70
N GLN A 541 23.52 -2.23 -35.29
CA GLN A 541 24.40 -3.16 -35.99
C GLN A 541 25.09 -2.38 -37.10
N GLY A 542 26.42 -2.31 -37.06
CA GLY A 542 27.19 -1.92 -38.22
C GLY A 542 26.73 -2.78 -39.39
N LYS A 543 26.43 -2.14 -40.52
CA LYS A 543 26.50 -2.84 -41.80
C LYS A 543 27.92 -3.40 -41.86
N THR A 544 28.06 -4.71 -41.73
CA THR A 544 29.26 -5.39 -42.21
C THR A 544 29.33 -5.09 -43.70
N GLU A 545 30.30 -4.26 -44.08
CA GLU A 545 30.81 -4.21 -45.45
C GLU A 545 31.38 -5.57 -45.84
#